data_AF-A0A2V5ZCQ4-F1
#
_entry.id   AF-A0A2V5ZCQ4-F1
#
_cell.length_a   1.000
_cell.length_b   1.000
_cell.length_c   1.000
_cell.angle_alpha   90.00
_cell.angle_beta   90.00
_cell.angle_gamma   90.00
#
_symmetry.space_group_name_H-M   'P 1'
#
loop_
_entity.id
_entity.type
_entity.pdbx_description
1 polymer ?
#
loop_
_entity_poly.entity_id
_entity_poly.type
_entity_poly.pdbx_seq_one_letter_code
_entity_poly.pdbx_strand_id
1 'polypeptide(L)'
;MTMIASWVAIDSRSASSLYIASDSRIADNRGGLTDHARKLYACSTRAHVFGYVGWSDYPCVVLERLVEAIDSGLFGIGDDVSVRQSKVFAF
;
A
#
# COMPACT_ATOMS: atom_id res chain seq x y z
N MET A 1 18.39 4.42 -1.57
CA MET A 1 17.52 5.54 -1.14
C MET A 1 16.11 5.15 -1.52
N THR A 2 15.16 5.22 -0.60
CA THR A 2 13.79 4.74 -0.79
C THR A 2 12.84 5.86 -0.40
N MET A 3 11.92 6.23 -1.28
CA MET A 3 10.96 7.30 -1.07
C MET A 3 9.54 6.81 -1.32
N ILE A 4 8.61 7.28 -0.50
CA ILE A 4 7.18 7.24 -0.78
C ILE A 4 6.64 8.65 -0.73
N ALA A 5 5.84 9.02 -1.71
CA ALA A 5 5.16 10.30 -1.79
C ALA A 5 3.66 10.03 -1.95
N SER A 6 2.84 10.80 -1.25
CA SER A 6 1.38 10.71 -1.37
C SER A 6 0.78 12.10 -1.34
N TRP A 7 -0.22 12.34 -2.18
CA TRP A 7 -0.92 13.61 -2.25
C TRP A 7 -2.36 13.41 -2.68
N VAL A 8 -3.19 14.40 -2.36
CA VAL A 8 -4.59 14.45 -2.77
C VAL A 8 -4.73 15.54 -3.82
N ALA A 9 -5.33 15.23 -4.96
CA ALA A 9 -5.74 16.27 -5.90
C ALA A 9 -7.10 16.85 -5.47
N ILE A 10 -7.22 18.15 -5.59
CA ILE A 10 -8.44 18.91 -5.29
C ILE A 10 -9.02 19.41 -6.61
N ASP A 11 -10.31 19.14 -6.84
CA ASP A 11 -11.09 19.76 -7.91
C ASP A 11 -11.98 20.87 -7.31
N SER A 12 -12.73 21.59 -8.14
CA SER A 12 -13.61 22.72 -7.79
C SER A 12 -14.57 22.48 -6.61
N ARG A 13 -14.81 21.24 -6.19
CA ARG A 13 -15.74 20.89 -5.10
C ARG A 13 -15.06 20.29 -3.87
N SER A 14 -14.09 19.40 -4.05
CA SER A 14 -13.46 18.65 -2.97
C SER A 14 -12.22 17.88 -3.45
N ALA A 15 -11.60 17.14 -2.54
CA ALA A 15 -10.70 16.04 -2.88
C ALA A 15 -11.34 15.14 -3.94
N SER A 16 -10.63 14.91 -5.04
CA SER A 16 -11.09 14.16 -6.20
C SER A 16 -10.34 12.84 -6.37
N SER A 17 -9.07 12.80 -5.99
CA SER A 17 -8.22 11.62 -6.14
C SER A 17 -7.08 11.62 -5.13
N LEU A 18 -6.65 10.41 -4.73
CA LEU A 18 -5.48 10.16 -3.91
C LEU A 18 -4.43 9.50 -4.80
N TYR A 19 -3.21 10.04 -4.78
CA TYR A 19 -2.08 9.48 -5.49
C TYR A 19 -1.03 9.02 -4.48
N ILE A 20 -0.39 7.91 -4.82
CA ILE A 20 0.77 7.40 -4.11
C ILE A 20 1.82 7.01 -5.14
N ALA A 21 3.06 7.42 -4.92
CA ALA A 21 4.18 7.17 -5.80
C ALA A 21 5.39 6.73 -4.99
N SER A 22 6.21 5.86 -5.57
CA SER A 22 7.45 5.39 -4.97
C SER A 22 8.46 5.08 -6.06
N ASP A 23 9.74 5.21 -5.75
CA ASP A 23 10.79 4.70 -6.64
C ASP A 23 10.81 3.16 -6.60
N SER A 24 11.29 2.52 -7.67
CA SER A 24 11.38 1.05 -7.76
C SER A 24 12.70 0.49 -7.22
N ARG A 25 13.59 1.33 -6.69
CA ARG A 25 14.95 0.96 -6.29
C ARG A 25 14.99 0.31 -4.91
N ILE A 26 15.53 -0.90 -4.79
CA ILE A 26 15.86 -1.52 -3.50
C ILE A 26 17.34 -1.88 -3.50
N ALA A 27 18.00 -1.56 -2.40
CA ALA A 27 19.34 -2.04 -2.09
C ALA A 27 19.24 -3.09 -1.00
N ASP A 28 19.81 -4.27 -1.22
CA ASP A 28 19.89 -5.29 -0.19
C ASP A 28 21.10 -5.04 0.74
N ASN A 29 21.14 -5.76 1.86
CA ASN A 29 22.22 -5.66 2.84
C ASN A 29 23.56 -6.24 2.36
N ARG A 30 23.60 -6.83 1.15
CA ARG A 30 24.78 -7.42 0.51
C ARG A 30 25.32 -6.55 -0.64
N GLY A 31 24.74 -5.36 -0.85
CA GLY A 31 25.14 -4.42 -1.90
C GLY A 31 24.48 -4.68 -3.27
N GLY A 32 23.55 -5.63 -3.36
CA GLY A 32 22.72 -5.84 -4.54
C GLY A 32 21.73 -4.68 -4.72
N LEU A 33 21.51 -4.31 -5.98
CA LEU A 33 20.54 -3.28 -6.37
C LEU A 33 19.55 -3.85 -7.38
N THR A 34 18.28 -3.50 -7.22
CA THR A 34 17.23 -3.73 -8.21
C THR A 34 16.44 -2.45 -8.42
N ASP A 35 16.11 -2.12 -9.67
CA ASP A 35 15.27 -0.99 -10.06
C ASP A 35 13.87 -1.45 -10.52
N HIS A 36 13.45 -2.65 -10.12
CA HIS A 36 12.17 -3.27 -10.52
C HIS A 36 11.30 -3.71 -9.33
N ALA A 37 11.58 -3.22 -8.12
CA ALA A 37 10.81 -3.62 -6.96
C ALA A 37 9.41 -2.99 -6.93
N ARG A 38 8.43 -3.79 -6.54
CA ARG A 38 7.07 -3.32 -6.24
C ARG A 38 6.99 -2.85 -4.80
N LYS A 39 6.74 -1.55 -4.62
CA LYS A 39 6.54 -0.92 -3.29
C LYS A 39 5.12 -0.44 -3.03
N LEU A 40 4.28 -0.48 -4.05
CA LEU A 40 2.90 -0.01 -4.02
C LEU A 40 1.95 -1.16 -4.36
N TYR A 41 0.86 -1.25 -3.60
CA TYR A 41 -0.15 -2.28 -3.69
C TYR A 41 -1.52 -1.62 -3.66
N ALA A 42 -2.44 -2.11 -4.47
CA ALA A 42 -3.80 -1.58 -4.57
C ALA A 42 -4.76 -2.76 -4.56
N CYS A 43 -5.84 -2.63 -3.80
CA CYS A 43 -6.95 -3.58 -3.83
C CYS A 43 -7.76 -3.40 -5.12
N SER A 44 -8.24 -4.51 -5.68
CA SER A 44 -9.04 -4.51 -6.90
C SER A 44 -10.52 -4.28 -6.62
N THR A 45 -10.97 -4.66 -5.42
CA THR A 45 -12.40 -4.65 -5.04
C THR A 45 -12.76 -3.51 -4.07
N ARG A 46 -11.75 -2.90 -3.45
CA ARG A 46 -11.90 -1.85 -2.43
C ARG A 46 -10.98 -0.67 -2.74
N ALA A 47 -11.39 0.54 -2.39
CA ALA A 47 -10.60 1.75 -2.57
C ALA A 47 -9.50 1.90 -1.49
N HIS A 48 -8.59 0.92 -1.40
CA HIS A 48 -7.43 0.96 -0.50
C HIS A 48 -6.14 0.78 -1.31
N VAL A 49 -5.16 1.61 -0.97
CA VAL A 49 -3.80 1.54 -1.51
C VAL A 49 -2.82 1.50 -0.35
N PHE A 50 -1.78 0.70 -0.50
CA PHE A 50 -0.73 0.50 0.48
C PHE A 50 0.62 0.73 -0.16
N GLY A 51 1.59 1.13 0.64
CA GLY A 51 2.98 1.11 0.23
C GLY A 51 3.92 1.06 1.41
N TYR A 52 5.18 0.74 1.14
CA TYR A 52 6.19 0.62 2.18
C TYR A 52 7.45 1.40 1.82
N VAL A 53 8.19 1.77 2.88
CA VAL A 53 9.51 2.38 2.82
C VAL A 53 10.39 1.74 3.88
N GLY A 54 11.68 1.59 3.59
CA GLY A 54 12.64 0.96 4.50
C GLY A 54 12.85 -0.51 4.16
N TRP A 55 12.73 -1.40 5.15
CA TRP A 55 12.98 -2.83 5.00
C TRP A 55 12.01 -3.47 4.01
N SER A 56 12.52 -4.25 3.05
CA SER A 56 11.76 -4.74 1.90
C SER A 56 11.13 -6.12 2.09
N ASP A 57 11.80 -7.01 2.81
CA ASP A 57 11.51 -8.44 2.70
C ASP A 57 10.16 -8.78 3.34
N TYR A 58 9.90 -8.26 4.54
CA TYR A 58 8.64 -8.47 5.23
C TYR A 58 7.46 -7.74 4.57
N PRO A 59 7.55 -6.43 4.24
CA PRO A 59 6.41 -5.72 3.67
C PRO A 59 5.97 -6.24 2.30
N CYS A 60 6.89 -6.75 1.47
CA CYS A 60 6.50 -7.36 0.18
C CYS A 60 5.54 -8.53 0.40
N VAL A 61 5.90 -9.44 1.30
CA VAL A 61 5.10 -10.64 1.56
C VAL A 61 3.77 -10.28 2.22
N VAL A 62 3.79 -9.43 3.26
CA VAL A 62 2.58 -9.12 4.02
C VAL A 62 1.59 -8.27 3.22
N LEU A 63 2.06 -7.25 2.49
CA LEU A 63 1.14 -6.39 1.73
C LEU A 63 0.49 -7.11 0.56
N GLU A 64 1.20 -8.04 -0.09
CA GLU A 64 0.60 -8.89 -1.12
C GLU A 64 -0.52 -9.74 -0.55
N ARG A 65 -0.28 -10.43 0.58
CA ARG A 65 -1.30 -11.24 1.25
C ARG A 65 -2.46 -10.43 1.83
N LEU A 66 -2.17 -9.24 2.35
CA LEU A 66 -3.20 -8.35 2.87
C LEU A 66 -4.15 -7.89 1.76
N VAL A 67 -3.60 -7.51 0.60
CA VAL A 67 -4.44 -7.11 -0.55
C VAL A 67 -5.29 -8.28 -1.04
N GLU A 68 -4.70 -9.48 -1.16
CA GLU A 68 -5.45 -10.70 -1.50
C GLU A 68 -6.58 -10.97 -0.49
N ALA A 69 -6.32 -10.83 0.81
CA ALA A 69 -7.31 -11.04 1.86
C ALA A 69 -8.44 -9.99 1.81
N ILE A 70 -8.10 -8.72 1.57
CA ILE A 70 -9.09 -7.65 1.38
C ILE A 70 -9.97 -7.92 0.16
N ASP A 71 -9.34 -8.30 -0.96
CA ASP A 71 -10.06 -8.64 -2.18
C ASP A 71 -10.90 -9.91 -2.06
N SER A 72 -10.54 -10.80 -1.12
CA SER A 72 -11.30 -11.99 -0.76
C SER A 72 -12.36 -11.77 0.33
N GLY A 73 -12.52 -10.52 0.82
CA GLY A 73 -13.61 -10.17 1.75
C GLY A 73 -13.21 -9.93 3.21
N LEU A 74 -11.94 -9.67 3.53
CA LEU A 74 -11.51 -9.27 4.89
C LEU A 74 -12.33 -8.07 5.42
N PHE A 75 -12.66 -7.13 4.54
CA PHE A 75 -13.54 -6.00 4.85
C PHE A 75 -15.00 -6.37 4.63
N GLY A 76 -15.75 -6.43 5.72
CA GLY A 76 -17.17 -6.72 5.76
C GLY A 76 -18.01 -5.56 5.23
N ILE A 77 -19.27 -5.87 4.92
CA ILE A 77 -20.27 -4.87 4.54
C ILE A 77 -20.56 -4.02 5.79
N GLY A 78 -20.39 -2.70 5.67
CA GLY A 78 -20.65 -1.76 6.78
C GLY A 78 -19.44 -1.48 7.68
N ASP A 79 -18.30 -2.14 7.50
CA ASP A 79 -17.08 -1.78 8.22
C ASP A 79 -16.70 -0.32 7.92
N ASP A 80 -16.55 0.49 8.96
CA ASP A 80 -16.01 1.83 8.86
C ASP A 80 -14.47 1.82 8.76
N VAL A 81 -13.87 3.00 8.63
CA VAL A 81 -12.41 3.15 8.48
C VAL A 81 -11.66 2.62 9.71
N SER A 82 -12.17 2.85 10.92
CA SER A 82 -11.54 2.43 12.16
C SER A 82 -11.48 0.91 12.26
N VAL A 83 -12.59 0.23 11.96
CA VAL A 83 -12.65 -1.24 11.95
C VAL A 83 -11.71 -1.84 10.90
N ARG A 84 -11.67 -1.26 9.69
CA ARG A 84 -10.76 -1.70 8.62
C ARG A 84 -9.30 -1.55 9.03
N GLN A 85 -8.95 -0.43 9.65
CA GLN A 85 -7.60 -0.18 10.14
C GLN A 85 -7.20 -1.19 11.23
N SER A 86 -8.11 -1.51 12.16
CA SER A 86 -7.87 -2.55 13.17
C SER A 86 -7.64 -3.92 12.54
N LYS A 87 -8.41 -4.29 11.51
CA LYS A 87 -8.21 -5.55 10.78
C LYS A 87 -6.86 -5.62 10.07
N VAL A 88 -6.39 -4.51 9.50
CA VAL A 88 -5.06 -4.42 8.87
C VAL A 88 -3.95 -4.62 9.90
N PHE A 89 -4.05 -4.04 11.09
CA PHE A 89 -3.03 -4.21 12.14
C PHE A 89 -3.03 -5.58 12.82
N ALA A 90 -4.16 -6.30 12.76
CA ALA A 90 -4.28 -7.65 13.30
C ALA A 90 -3.89 -8.74 12.28
N PHE A 91 -3.61 -8.37 11.04
CA PHE A 91 -3.20 -9.26 9.96
C PHE A 91 -1.69 -9.51 10.00
#